data_AF-A0A2E0Z8U9-F1
#
_entry.id   AF-A0A2E0Z8U9-F1
#
_cell.length_a   1.000
_cell.length_b   1.000
_cell.length_c   1.000
_cell.angle_alpha   90.00
_cell.angle_beta   90.00
_cell.angle_gamma   90.00
#
_symmetry.space_group_name_H-M   'P 1'
#
loop_
_entity.id
_entity.type
_entity.pdbx_description
1 polymer ?
#
loop_
_entity_poly.entity_id
_entity_poly.type
_entity_poly.pdbx_seq_one_letter_code
_entity_poly.pdbx_strand_id
1 'polypeptide(L)'
;MNSDWHSQNSHRLTKSHKPAHFSNHSPLQFQPFPFTSKNTTAALSTVGLDQESVTTSSQIIRPSRQNHRALLTQKLEIRIVRPIFGVFMAVRQVRNHGKNIIGHFPSLKMGRMVAFESTIERDLLYLLDFEPHVKSFAEQPLTISYWEETKHRRYTPDFKVEFTGGQKGLVECKPQVFVKKEVNIKKFTAGEAWCAERGWNYEIITDQALRRGFRLDNVKFLTRFARHQLPLTLKYRIKAFVDAQKTAPSIDQIMETITSESPAIVRATILQMAFHNELTLPLNERLIDLDTLVYPIDPKETYDEYTKIFPQK
;
A
#
# COMPACT_ATOMS: atom_id res chain seq x y z
N MET A 1 -0.72 71.36 -26.30
CA MET A 1 -1.98 70.82 -25.73
C MET A 1 -1.59 69.57 -24.97
N ASN A 2 -1.16 69.77 -23.71
CA ASN A 2 -1.88 69.44 -22.47
C ASN A 2 -1.79 67.93 -22.17
N SER A 3 -1.41 67.46 -20.99
CA SER A 3 -0.92 68.06 -19.75
C SER A 3 -0.67 66.90 -18.76
N ASP A 4 0.36 67.06 -17.94
CA ASP A 4 0.60 66.54 -16.59
C ASP A 4 -0.45 65.63 -15.91
N TRP A 5 0.05 64.60 -15.21
CA TRP A 5 -0.42 64.30 -13.84
C TRP A 5 0.74 63.73 -12.99
N HIS A 6 1.30 64.59 -12.14
CA HIS A 6 2.00 64.22 -10.91
C HIS A 6 0.97 63.83 -9.83
N SER A 7 1.33 62.89 -8.95
CA SER A 7 1.52 63.14 -7.50
C SER A 7 1.19 61.93 -6.62
N GLN A 8 2.24 61.47 -5.93
CA GLN A 8 2.31 61.14 -4.50
C GLN A 8 1.00 60.87 -3.73
N ASN A 9 0.95 59.74 -3.00
CA ASN A 9 1.02 59.84 -1.55
C ASN A 9 1.40 58.52 -0.86
N SER A 10 2.45 58.65 -0.06
CA SER A 10 2.85 57.85 1.09
C SER A 10 1.73 57.67 2.12
N HIS A 11 1.63 56.50 2.76
CA HIS A 11 1.48 56.42 4.22
C HIS A 11 1.96 55.08 4.82
N ARG A 12 2.75 55.27 5.86
CA ARG A 12 3.44 54.35 6.77
C ARG A 12 2.43 53.71 7.72
N LEU A 13 2.50 52.39 7.95
CA LEU A 13 2.09 51.79 9.22
C LEU A 13 3.04 50.66 9.61
N THR A 14 3.79 50.95 10.66
CA THR A 14 4.67 50.11 11.45
C THR A 14 3.87 49.05 12.21
N LYS A 15 4.38 47.81 12.31
CA LYS A 15 4.34 47.04 13.56
C LYS A 15 5.34 45.88 13.51
N SER A 16 6.38 46.05 14.31
CA SER A 16 7.31 45.02 14.74
C SER A 16 6.59 43.94 15.53
N HIS A 17 6.92 42.67 15.27
CA HIS A 17 6.68 41.57 16.21
C HIS A 17 8.04 40.88 16.44
N LYS A 18 8.51 40.97 17.68
CA LYS A 18 9.64 40.20 18.21
C LYS A 18 9.22 38.73 18.36
N PRO A 19 10.13 37.76 18.21
CA PRO A 19 9.85 36.35 18.46
C PRO A 19 9.83 36.07 19.98
N ALA A 20 8.91 35.21 20.41
CA ALA A 20 8.82 34.71 21.77
C ALA A 20 9.68 33.45 21.94
N HIS A 21 10.60 33.49 22.90
CA HIS A 21 11.30 32.34 23.47
C HIS A 21 10.39 31.60 24.45
N PHE A 22 10.26 30.27 24.28
CA PHE A 22 9.94 29.26 25.32
C PHE A 22 10.47 27.94 24.74
N SER A 23 11.61 27.39 25.18
CA SER A 23 11.95 26.72 26.45
C SER A 23 12.15 25.23 26.20
N ASN A 24 13.37 24.78 26.44
CA ASN A 24 13.89 23.43 26.30
C ASN A 24 13.06 22.38 27.05
N HIS A 25 12.66 21.32 26.36
CA HIS A 25 12.45 20.01 26.98
C HIS A 25 13.12 18.93 26.11
N SER A 26 14.12 18.29 26.71
CA SER A 26 14.88 17.18 26.15
C SER A 26 13.99 15.96 25.87
N PRO A 27 14.18 15.26 24.74
CA PRO A 27 13.44 14.03 24.45
C PRO A 27 13.94 12.87 25.30
N LEU A 28 12.99 12.15 25.91
CA LEU A 28 13.21 10.91 26.66
C LEU A 28 13.84 9.84 25.76
N GLN A 29 15.01 9.36 26.17
CA GLN A 29 15.71 8.21 25.61
C GLN A 29 14.94 6.92 25.94
N PHE A 30 14.59 6.13 24.92
CA PHE A 30 14.24 4.72 25.09
C PHE A 30 15.37 3.86 24.54
N GLN A 31 16.01 3.10 25.43
CA GLN A 31 17.03 2.10 25.08
C GLN A 31 16.37 0.72 24.86
N PRO A 32 16.84 -0.07 23.88
CA PRO A 32 16.41 -1.46 23.73
C PRO A 32 17.11 -2.39 24.74
N PHE A 33 16.35 -3.27 25.36
CA PHE A 33 16.87 -4.33 26.24
C PHE A 33 17.62 -5.41 25.44
N PRO A 34 18.74 -5.95 25.98
CA PRO A 34 19.48 -7.03 25.32
C PRO A 34 18.88 -8.41 25.63
N PHE A 35 18.66 -9.22 24.60
CA PHE A 35 18.36 -10.64 24.75
C PHE A 35 19.68 -11.42 24.82
N THR A 36 19.95 -12.09 25.92
CA THR A 36 21.10 -13.00 26.07
C THR A 36 20.62 -14.43 25.94
N SER A 37 21.15 -15.17 24.96
CA SER A 37 20.96 -16.63 24.87
C SER A 37 22.02 -17.31 25.73
N LYS A 38 21.61 -18.20 26.63
CA LYS A 38 22.50 -19.24 27.18
C LYS A 38 21.85 -20.59 26.97
N ASN A 39 22.43 -21.36 26.04
CA ASN A 39 22.33 -22.82 26.01
C ASN A 39 23.11 -23.37 27.19
N THR A 40 22.57 -24.36 27.89
CA THR A 40 23.38 -25.30 28.66
C THR A 40 22.77 -26.69 28.59
N THR A 41 23.58 -27.59 28.06
CA THR A 41 23.42 -29.04 27.98
C THR A 41 23.86 -29.66 29.31
N ALA A 42 23.12 -30.62 29.87
CA ALA A 42 23.69 -31.71 30.68
C ALA A 42 22.68 -32.86 30.88
N ALA A 43 23.17 -34.05 30.51
CA ALA A 43 22.73 -35.42 30.82
C ALA A 43 22.82 -35.74 32.33
N LEU A 44 22.41 -36.85 32.95
CA LEU A 44 21.86 -38.20 32.68
C LEU A 44 21.56 -38.77 34.09
N SER A 45 20.54 -39.62 34.29
CA SER A 45 20.61 -40.92 35.04
C SER A 45 19.25 -41.43 35.57
N THR A 46 18.72 -42.42 34.84
CA THR A 46 18.27 -43.78 35.26
C THR A 46 17.25 -44.08 36.39
N VAL A 47 16.33 -44.99 36.00
CA VAL A 47 15.63 -46.11 36.68
C VAL A 47 14.17 -45.92 37.12
N GLY A 48 13.28 -46.74 36.53
CA GLY A 48 12.26 -47.48 37.31
C GLY A 48 10.77 -47.27 36.97
N LEU A 49 10.25 -48.14 36.09
CA LEU A 49 8.92 -48.79 36.08
C LEU A 49 7.72 -48.11 36.79
N ASP A 50 6.66 -47.75 36.05
CA ASP A 50 5.40 -48.52 35.97
C ASP A 50 4.29 -47.74 35.24
N GLN A 51 3.27 -48.50 34.81
CA GLN A 51 2.16 -48.14 33.93
C GLN A 51 1.23 -47.05 34.50
N GLU A 52 0.73 -46.16 33.65
CA GLU A 52 -0.72 -45.89 33.44
C GLU A 52 -0.93 -44.59 32.63
N SER A 53 -1.91 -44.67 31.72
CA SER A 53 -2.29 -43.64 30.75
C SER A 53 -3.15 -42.54 31.38
N VAL A 54 -2.65 -41.31 31.47
CA VAL A 54 -3.47 -40.09 31.63
C VAL A 54 -2.74 -38.89 31.00
N THR A 55 -3.31 -38.27 29.96
CA THR A 55 -2.85 -36.96 29.49
C THR A 55 -3.93 -35.92 29.75
N THR A 56 -3.84 -35.29 30.91
CA THR A 56 -4.51 -34.03 31.25
C THR A 56 -3.58 -32.90 30.79
N SER A 57 -4.05 -32.00 29.91
CA SER A 57 -3.31 -30.79 29.54
C SER A 57 -4.17 -29.55 29.83
N SER A 58 -3.76 -28.84 30.88
CA SER A 58 -4.12 -27.47 31.27
C SER A 58 -2.77 -26.81 31.60
N GLN A 59 -2.42 -25.57 31.29
CA GLN A 59 -3.04 -24.39 30.68
C GLN A 59 -1.87 -23.43 30.42
N ILE A 60 -1.89 -22.67 29.32
CA ILE A 60 -1.41 -21.27 29.36
C ILE A 60 -2.45 -20.40 28.64
N ILE A 61 -2.81 -19.34 29.36
CA ILE A 61 -3.92 -18.41 29.23
C ILE A 61 -3.79 -17.54 27.97
N ARG A 62 -4.89 -17.39 27.21
CA ARG A 62 -5.06 -16.34 26.20
C ARG A 62 -6.22 -15.41 26.60
N PRO A 63 -6.12 -14.09 26.42
CA PRO A 63 -7.13 -13.13 26.88
C PRO A 63 -8.50 -13.33 26.23
N SER A 64 -9.50 -12.96 27.01
CA SER A 64 -10.93 -13.28 26.97
C SER A 64 -11.69 -12.94 25.68
N ARG A 65 -12.46 -13.92 25.20
CA ARG A 65 -13.67 -13.74 24.38
C ARG A 65 -14.86 -13.36 25.27
N GLN A 66 -15.25 -12.09 25.26
CA GLN A 66 -16.56 -11.56 25.64
C GLN A 66 -16.51 -10.10 25.16
N ASN A 67 -17.21 -9.65 24.13
CA ASN A 67 -18.63 -9.75 23.86
C ASN A 67 -18.86 -9.64 22.35
N HIS A 68 -19.97 -10.22 21.89
CA HIS A 68 -20.70 -10.01 20.62
C HIS A 68 -21.15 -11.35 20.03
N ARG A 69 -22.08 -12.00 20.74
CA ARG A 69 -22.95 -13.00 20.11
C ARG A 69 -24.39 -12.65 20.42
N ALA A 70 -25.02 -11.90 19.51
CA ALA A 70 -26.46 -11.87 19.30
C ALA A 70 -26.80 -11.10 18.01
N LEU A 71 -26.36 -11.56 16.85
CA LEU A 71 -27.00 -11.23 15.57
C LEU A 71 -26.98 -12.48 14.67
N LEU A 72 -28.15 -13.12 14.57
CA LEU A 72 -28.62 -14.02 13.53
C LEU A 72 -27.59 -14.97 12.88
N THR A 73 -27.53 -16.21 13.38
CA THR A 73 -27.05 -17.35 12.61
C THR A 73 -28.06 -17.68 11.50
N GLN A 74 -28.08 -16.89 10.42
CA GLN A 74 -28.61 -17.38 9.15
C GLN A 74 -27.53 -18.28 8.53
N LYS A 75 -27.85 -19.56 8.40
CA LYS A 75 -26.99 -20.58 7.79
C LYS A 75 -26.96 -20.32 6.27
N LEU A 76 -26.01 -19.53 5.78
CA LEU A 76 -25.80 -19.36 4.35
C LEU A 76 -25.20 -20.65 3.77
N GLU A 77 -25.98 -21.39 2.98
CA GLU A 77 -25.45 -22.46 2.13
C GLU A 77 -24.80 -21.86 0.88
N ILE A 78 -23.48 -21.67 0.92
CA ILE A 78 -22.71 -21.18 -0.22
C ILE A 78 -22.32 -22.37 -1.09
N ARG A 79 -23.04 -22.60 -2.19
CA ARG A 79 -22.60 -23.51 -3.26
C ARG A 79 -21.88 -22.73 -4.35
N ILE A 80 -20.58 -23.01 -4.52
CA ILE A 80 -19.74 -22.38 -5.53
C ILE A 80 -19.94 -23.08 -6.88
N VAL A 81 -20.26 -22.32 -7.92
CA VAL A 81 -20.30 -22.84 -9.30
C VAL A 81 -18.93 -22.61 -9.94
N ARG A 82 -18.32 -23.68 -10.49
CA ARG A 82 -16.98 -23.62 -11.09
C ARG A 82 -16.99 -22.84 -12.41
N PRO A 83 -16.09 -21.86 -12.62
CA PRO A 83 -15.97 -21.18 -13.91
C PRO A 83 -15.15 -21.98 -14.93
N ILE A 84 -15.51 -21.84 -16.20
CA ILE A 84 -14.80 -22.37 -17.38
C ILE A 84 -13.75 -21.32 -17.78
N PHE A 85 -12.45 -21.64 -17.74
CA PHE A 85 -11.36 -20.69 -18.04
C PHE A 85 -11.05 -20.58 -19.53
N GLY A 86 -10.77 -19.34 -20.00
CA GLY A 86 -10.15 -19.07 -21.30
C GLY A 86 -10.05 -17.57 -21.61
N VAL A 87 -8.82 -17.04 -21.64
CA VAL A 87 -8.39 -15.67 -22.03
C VAL A 87 -8.75 -14.53 -21.05
N PHE A 88 -7.75 -13.76 -20.60
CA PHE A 88 -7.89 -12.63 -19.68
C PHE A 88 -8.23 -11.33 -20.43
N MET A 89 -9.52 -11.03 -20.51
CA MET A 89 -10.07 -9.72 -20.87
C MET A 89 -11.02 -9.28 -19.75
N ALA A 90 -11.27 -7.98 -19.59
CA ALA A 90 -12.31 -7.50 -18.68
C ALA A 90 -13.64 -8.20 -19.01
N VAL A 91 -14.21 -8.91 -18.04
CA VAL A 91 -15.39 -9.76 -18.28
C VAL A 91 -16.66 -8.93 -18.49
N ARG A 92 -16.63 -7.65 -18.11
CA ARG A 92 -17.75 -6.72 -18.27
C ARG A 92 -17.30 -5.40 -18.91
N GLN A 93 -18.17 -4.85 -19.74
CA GLN A 93 -18.06 -3.46 -20.20
C GLN A 93 -18.50 -2.49 -19.09
N VAL A 94 -17.69 -1.47 -18.82
CA VAL A 94 -18.01 -0.42 -17.85
C VAL A 94 -19.20 0.40 -18.37
N ARG A 95 -20.26 0.51 -17.56
CA ARG A 95 -21.47 1.27 -17.91
C ARG A 95 -21.66 2.45 -16.96
N ASN A 96 -21.68 3.66 -17.51
CA ASN A 96 -21.92 4.89 -16.74
C ASN A 96 -23.40 5.03 -16.38
N HIS A 97 -23.71 5.07 -15.08
CA HIS A 97 -25.07 5.35 -14.58
C HIS A 97 -25.16 6.72 -13.86
N GLY A 98 -24.18 7.61 -14.06
CA GLY A 98 -24.22 9.02 -13.65
C GLY A 98 -23.96 9.32 -12.17
N LYS A 99 -23.75 8.30 -11.31
CA LYS A 99 -23.47 8.50 -9.87
C LYS A 99 -22.03 8.20 -9.44
N ASN A 100 -21.27 7.47 -10.26
CA ASN A 100 -19.93 7.03 -9.92
C ASN A 100 -18.88 7.74 -10.79
N ILE A 101 -17.73 8.05 -10.22
CA ILE A 101 -16.56 8.50 -10.97
C ILE A 101 -15.96 7.26 -11.63
N ILE A 102 -16.19 7.15 -12.94
CA ILE A 102 -15.63 6.10 -13.79
C ILE A 102 -14.54 6.68 -14.69
N GLY A 103 -13.59 5.85 -15.12
CA GLY A 103 -12.55 6.31 -16.03
C GLY A 103 -11.56 5.22 -16.41
N HIS A 104 -10.44 5.65 -16.99
CA HIS A 104 -9.36 4.77 -17.39
C HIS A 104 -8.04 5.29 -16.80
N PHE A 105 -7.28 4.39 -16.18
CA PHE A 105 -5.95 4.64 -15.63
C PHE A 105 -4.87 4.19 -16.62
N PRO A 106 -3.92 5.07 -17.01
CA PRO A 106 -2.84 4.70 -17.93
C PRO A 106 -1.75 3.95 -17.16
N SER A 107 -1.89 2.64 -17.00
CA SER A 107 -0.94 1.80 -16.26
C SER A 107 0.37 1.64 -17.03
N LEU A 108 1.50 1.93 -16.37
CA LEU A 108 2.82 1.65 -16.91
C LEU A 108 3.15 0.17 -16.80
N LYS A 109 2.81 -0.47 -15.68
CA LYS A 109 3.07 -1.88 -15.41
C LYS A 109 2.33 -2.80 -16.38
N MET A 110 1.09 -2.47 -16.71
CA MET A 110 0.25 -3.25 -17.62
C MET A 110 0.38 -2.82 -19.08
N GLY A 111 1.03 -1.68 -19.36
CA GLY A 111 1.20 -1.15 -20.72
C GLY A 111 -0.13 -0.83 -21.44
N ARG A 112 -1.21 -0.59 -20.69
CA ARG A 112 -2.56 -0.33 -21.24
C ARG A 112 -3.39 0.57 -20.35
N MET A 113 -4.50 1.04 -20.89
CA MET A 113 -5.56 1.66 -20.11
C MET A 113 -6.29 0.59 -19.29
N VAL A 114 -6.44 0.84 -17.99
CA VAL A 114 -7.15 -0.03 -17.03
C VAL A 114 -8.41 0.69 -16.57
N ALA A 115 -9.58 0.10 -16.77
CA ALA A 115 -10.82 0.75 -16.39
C ALA A 115 -11.04 0.73 -14.87
N PHE A 116 -11.71 1.76 -14.34
CA PHE A 116 -12.17 1.81 -12.96
C PHE A 116 -13.58 2.38 -12.88
N GLU A 117 -14.37 1.90 -11.92
CA GLU A 117 -15.75 2.32 -11.66
C GLU A 117 -15.92 3.12 -10.36
N SER A 118 -14.84 3.34 -9.61
CA SER A 118 -14.86 4.16 -8.39
C SER A 118 -13.52 4.86 -8.10
N THR A 119 -13.54 5.86 -7.19
CA THR A 119 -12.31 6.54 -6.76
C THR A 119 -11.41 5.65 -5.92
N ILE A 120 -11.96 4.66 -5.21
CA ILE A 120 -11.17 3.69 -4.43
C ILE A 120 -10.40 2.78 -5.37
N GLU A 121 -11.05 2.28 -6.44
CA GLU A 121 -10.38 1.51 -7.49
C GLU A 121 -9.27 2.32 -8.17
N ARG A 122 -9.56 3.57 -8.56
CA ARG A 122 -8.54 4.46 -9.14
C ARG A 122 -7.36 4.65 -8.20
N ASP A 123 -7.62 4.90 -6.91
CA ASP A 123 -6.56 5.10 -5.92
C ASP A 123 -5.75 3.81 -5.72
N LEU A 124 -6.38 2.63 -5.75
CA LEU A 124 -5.70 1.34 -5.66
C LEU A 124 -4.80 1.09 -6.89
N LEU A 125 -5.25 1.50 -8.08
CA LEU A 125 -4.47 1.37 -9.31
C LEU A 125 -3.12 2.11 -9.26
N TYR A 126 -3.03 3.27 -8.60
CA TYR A 126 -1.75 3.94 -8.37
C TYR A 126 -0.77 3.06 -7.60
N LEU A 127 -1.23 2.39 -6.54
CA LEU A 127 -0.39 1.50 -5.75
C LEU A 127 -0.05 0.24 -6.55
N LEU A 128 -1.04 -0.43 -7.16
CA LEU A 128 -0.78 -1.65 -7.94
C LEU A 128 0.20 -1.42 -9.10
N ASP A 129 0.20 -0.23 -9.71
CA ASP A 129 1.12 0.13 -10.80
C ASP A 129 2.55 0.46 -10.31
N PHE A 130 2.67 0.99 -9.09
CA PHE A 130 3.94 1.39 -8.49
C PHE A 130 4.72 0.21 -7.88
N GLU A 131 4.02 -0.75 -7.28
CA GLU A 131 4.66 -1.72 -6.41
C GLU A 131 5.51 -2.78 -7.12
N PRO A 132 6.74 -3.07 -6.65
CA PRO A 132 7.63 -4.01 -7.33
C PRO A 132 7.19 -5.47 -7.18
N HIS A 133 6.46 -5.84 -6.11
CA HIS A 133 5.96 -7.21 -5.90
C HIS A 133 4.71 -7.52 -6.71
N VAL A 134 4.01 -6.50 -7.20
CA VAL A 134 2.88 -6.70 -8.10
C VAL A 134 3.45 -6.96 -9.48
N LYS A 135 3.23 -8.18 -9.97
CA LYS A 135 3.65 -8.61 -11.31
C LYS A 135 2.64 -8.15 -12.36
N SER A 136 1.35 -8.37 -12.09
CA SER A 136 0.26 -7.95 -12.99
C SER A 136 -1.06 -7.85 -12.25
N PHE A 137 -2.01 -7.12 -12.84
CA PHE A 137 -3.38 -7.05 -12.36
C PHE A 137 -4.39 -6.90 -13.51
N ALA A 138 -5.63 -7.29 -13.26
CA ALA A 138 -6.73 -7.17 -14.21
C ALA A 138 -8.01 -6.76 -13.49
N GLU A 139 -8.67 -5.74 -14.02
CA GLU A 139 -10.00 -5.30 -13.61
C GLU A 139 -11.08 -6.31 -14.02
N GLN A 140 -12.09 -6.47 -13.17
CA GLN A 140 -13.29 -7.29 -13.43
C GLN A 140 -12.96 -8.67 -14.03
N PRO A 141 -12.11 -9.46 -13.35
CA PRO A 141 -11.35 -10.56 -13.96
C PRO A 141 -12.19 -11.81 -14.23
N LEU A 142 -13.27 -12.02 -13.47
CA LEU A 142 -14.14 -13.19 -13.51
C LEU A 142 -15.44 -12.92 -12.76
N THR A 143 -16.46 -13.74 -13.01
CA THR A 143 -17.73 -13.70 -12.26
C THR A 143 -17.83 -14.92 -11.35
N ILE A 144 -18.10 -14.67 -10.07
CA ILE A 144 -18.37 -15.69 -9.05
C ILE A 144 -19.88 -15.86 -8.92
N SER A 145 -20.34 -17.10 -9.11
CA SER A 145 -21.71 -17.52 -8.88
C SER A 145 -21.83 -18.19 -7.50
N TYR A 146 -22.84 -17.79 -6.74
CA TYR A 146 -23.13 -18.34 -5.41
C TYR A 146 -24.63 -18.38 -5.13
N TRP A 147 -25.04 -19.21 -4.19
CA TRP A 147 -26.41 -19.28 -3.71
C TRP A 147 -26.57 -18.47 -2.43
N GLU A 148 -27.60 -17.63 -2.40
CA GLU A 148 -28.09 -16.94 -1.21
C GLU A 148 -29.48 -17.52 -0.93
N GLU A 149 -29.54 -18.49 -0.01
CA GLU A 149 -30.75 -19.28 0.24
C GLU A 149 -31.24 -19.93 -1.08
N THR A 150 -32.39 -19.49 -1.61
CA THR A 150 -32.98 -19.98 -2.86
C THR A 150 -32.63 -19.13 -4.08
N LYS A 151 -31.88 -18.03 -3.90
CA LYS A 151 -31.57 -17.09 -4.97
C LYS A 151 -30.16 -17.34 -5.51
N HIS A 152 -30.08 -17.63 -6.80
CA HIS A 152 -28.80 -17.66 -7.51
C HIS A 152 -28.30 -16.23 -7.73
N ARG A 153 -27.12 -15.93 -7.19
CA ARG A 153 -26.47 -14.63 -7.27
C ARG A 153 -25.18 -14.72 -8.07
N ARG A 154 -24.81 -13.60 -8.67
CA ARG A 154 -23.54 -13.42 -9.38
C ARG A 154 -22.92 -12.11 -8.95
N TYR A 155 -21.61 -12.10 -8.79
CA TYR A 155 -20.87 -10.86 -8.66
C TYR A 155 -19.48 -11.01 -9.27
N THR A 156 -18.87 -9.88 -9.63
CA THR A 156 -17.55 -9.81 -10.23
C THR A 156 -16.67 -9.01 -9.26
N PRO A 157 -15.58 -9.59 -8.73
CA PRO A 157 -14.59 -8.84 -7.95
C PRO A 157 -13.99 -7.71 -8.77
N ASP A 158 -13.51 -6.66 -8.11
CA ASP A 158 -12.98 -5.49 -8.81
C ASP A 158 -11.64 -5.78 -9.50
N PHE A 159 -10.74 -6.50 -8.83
CA PHE A 159 -9.44 -6.86 -9.42
C PHE A 159 -9.01 -8.30 -9.13
N LYS A 160 -8.20 -8.85 -10.04
CA LYS A 160 -7.28 -9.95 -9.76
C LYS A 160 -5.87 -9.39 -9.75
N VAL A 161 -5.07 -9.78 -8.77
CA VAL A 161 -3.64 -9.41 -8.65
C VAL A 161 -2.78 -10.67 -8.67
N GLU A 162 -1.68 -10.63 -9.39
CA GLU A 162 -0.63 -11.65 -9.39
C GLU A 162 0.67 -11.04 -8.88
N PHE A 163 1.29 -11.70 -7.92
CA PHE A 163 2.53 -11.27 -7.30
C PHE A 163 3.74 -11.97 -7.93
N THR A 164 4.93 -11.38 -7.78
CA THR A 164 6.19 -11.93 -8.31
C THR A 164 6.52 -13.32 -7.75
N GLY A 165 6.11 -13.62 -6.50
CA GLY A 165 6.21 -14.94 -5.88
C GLY A 165 5.19 -15.98 -6.36
N GLY A 166 4.34 -15.66 -7.34
CA GLY A 166 3.34 -16.57 -7.90
C GLY A 166 2.00 -16.60 -7.16
N GLN A 167 1.93 -16.05 -5.94
CA GLN A 167 0.68 -15.88 -5.20
C GLN A 167 -0.31 -15.02 -6.01
N LYS A 168 -1.59 -15.37 -5.91
CA LYS A 168 -2.69 -14.66 -6.60
C LYS A 168 -3.75 -14.27 -5.59
N GLY A 169 -4.45 -13.19 -5.88
CA GLY A 169 -5.59 -12.79 -5.07
C GLY A 169 -6.67 -12.07 -5.86
N LEU A 170 -7.87 -12.10 -5.31
CA LEU A 170 -8.98 -11.23 -5.72
C LEU A 170 -9.10 -10.08 -4.73
N VAL A 171 -9.39 -8.90 -5.25
CA VAL A 171 -9.55 -7.66 -4.49
C VAL A 171 -10.93 -7.09 -4.75
N GLU A 172 -11.58 -6.66 -3.66
CA GLU A 172 -12.83 -5.93 -3.68
C GLU A 172 -12.64 -4.57 -3.00
N CYS A 173 -12.97 -3.50 -3.71
CA CYS A 173 -12.89 -2.13 -3.22
C CYS A 173 -14.22 -1.73 -2.56
N LYS A 174 -14.17 -1.30 -1.30
CA LYS A 174 -15.39 -0.90 -0.59
C LYS A 174 -15.21 0.26 0.38
N PRO A 175 -16.06 1.30 0.35
CA PRO A 175 -16.07 2.28 1.43
C PRO A 175 -16.22 1.60 2.79
N GLN A 176 -15.41 1.97 3.78
CA GLN A 176 -15.36 1.34 5.11
C GLN A 176 -16.76 1.25 5.74
N VAL A 177 -17.54 2.32 5.60
CA VAL A 177 -18.91 2.44 6.11
C VAL A 177 -19.88 1.39 5.55
N PHE A 178 -19.55 0.76 4.42
CA PHE A 178 -20.37 -0.25 3.75
C PHE A 178 -19.87 -1.68 3.93
N VAL A 179 -18.68 -1.90 4.49
CA VAL A 179 -18.11 -3.24 4.66
C VAL A 179 -19.01 -4.15 5.49
N LYS A 180 -19.61 -3.61 6.56
CA LYS A 180 -20.47 -4.38 7.48
C LYS A 180 -21.92 -4.53 7.01
N LYS A 181 -22.28 -4.04 5.82
CA LYS A 181 -23.64 -4.25 5.28
C LYS A 181 -23.81 -5.72 4.91
N GLU A 182 -24.90 -6.32 5.33
CA GLU A 182 -25.18 -7.75 5.14
C GLU A 182 -25.03 -8.22 3.68
N VAL A 183 -25.56 -7.43 2.73
CA VAL A 183 -25.43 -7.70 1.29
C VAL A 183 -23.98 -7.79 0.81
N ASN A 184 -23.07 -7.04 1.43
CA ASN A 184 -21.65 -7.05 1.08
C ASN A 184 -20.94 -8.21 1.78
N ILE A 185 -21.26 -8.47 3.05
CA ILE A 185 -20.72 -9.64 3.78
C ILE A 185 -20.98 -10.93 2.99
N LYS A 186 -22.21 -11.13 2.50
CA LYS A 186 -22.56 -12.32 1.70
C LYS A 186 -21.72 -12.47 0.43
N LYS A 187 -21.44 -11.35 -0.27
CA LYS A 187 -20.54 -11.35 -1.43
C LYS A 187 -19.11 -11.67 -1.03
N PHE A 188 -18.61 -11.06 0.04
CA PHE A 188 -17.24 -11.25 0.50
C PHE A 188 -17.00 -12.71 0.93
N THR A 189 -17.95 -13.33 1.64
CA THR A 189 -17.87 -14.74 2.02
C THR A 189 -17.83 -15.65 0.79
N ALA A 190 -18.61 -15.35 -0.25
CA ALA A 190 -18.55 -16.11 -1.50
C ALA A 190 -17.18 -15.98 -2.19
N GLY A 191 -16.58 -14.79 -2.16
CA GLY A 191 -15.25 -14.54 -2.72
C GLY A 191 -14.11 -15.21 -1.98
N GLU A 192 -14.15 -15.11 -0.65
CA GLU A 192 -13.19 -15.76 0.23
C GLU A 192 -13.22 -17.27 0.03
N ALA A 193 -14.41 -17.87 0.00
CA ALA A 193 -14.57 -19.31 -0.25
C ALA A 193 -14.06 -19.70 -1.66
N TRP A 194 -14.37 -18.91 -2.69
CA TRP A 194 -13.90 -19.16 -4.06
C TRP A 194 -12.36 -19.09 -4.15
N CYS A 195 -11.73 -18.16 -3.44
CA CYS A 195 -10.27 -18.03 -3.40
C CYS A 195 -9.62 -19.16 -2.61
N ALA A 196 -10.20 -19.54 -1.46
CA ALA A 196 -9.69 -20.61 -0.60
C ALA A 196 -9.57 -21.94 -1.35
N GLU A 197 -10.56 -22.30 -2.18
CA GLU A 197 -10.52 -23.49 -3.05
C GLU A 197 -9.33 -23.52 -4.02
N ARG A 198 -8.73 -22.37 -4.31
CA ARG A 198 -7.65 -22.19 -5.29
C ARG A 198 -6.31 -21.85 -4.64
N GLY A 199 -6.26 -21.78 -3.31
CA GLY A 199 -5.09 -21.27 -2.59
C GLY A 199 -4.80 -19.78 -2.88
N TRP A 200 -5.81 -19.01 -3.30
CA TRP A 200 -5.68 -17.57 -3.57
C TRP A 200 -6.08 -16.77 -2.33
N ASN A 201 -5.61 -15.52 -2.28
CA ASN A 201 -6.03 -14.55 -1.26
C ASN A 201 -7.31 -13.83 -1.69
N TYR A 202 -8.14 -13.43 -0.73
CA TYR A 202 -9.28 -12.55 -0.97
C TYR A 202 -9.17 -11.36 -0.04
N GLU A 203 -9.06 -10.15 -0.60
CA GLU A 203 -8.87 -8.94 0.18
C GLU A 203 -9.96 -7.90 -0.08
N ILE A 204 -10.35 -7.21 0.99
CA ILE A 204 -11.26 -6.08 0.93
C ILE A 204 -10.46 -4.82 1.21
N ILE A 205 -10.33 -3.95 0.20
CA ILE A 205 -9.62 -2.69 0.32
C ILE A 205 -10.62 -1.56 0.55
N THR A 206 -10.42 -0.81 1.63
CA THR A 206 -11.29 0.30 2.00
C THR A 206 -10.65 1.64 1.75
N ASP A 207 -11.46 2.67 1.56
CA ASP A 207 -11.01 4.06 1.45
C ASP A 207 -10.18 4.48 2.68
N GLN A 208 -10.58 4.07 3.87
CA GLN A 208 -9.84 4.38 5.10
C GLN A 208 -8.49 3.67 5.18
N ALA A 209 -8.39 2.42 4.74
CA ALA A 209 -7.12 1.70 4.72
C ALA A 209 -6.19 2.27 3.64
N LEU A 210 -6.73 2.49 2.44
CA LEU A 210 -6.00 2.93 1.25
C LEU A 210 -5.46 4.36 1.35
N ARG A 211 -6.22 5.25 2.02
CA ARG A 211 -5.88 6.69 2.14
C ARG A 211 -5.24 7.03 3.49
N ARG A 212 -4.79 6.03 4.25
CA ARG A 212 -4.11 6.24 5.52
C ARG A 212 -2.65 6.63 5.27
N GLY A 213 -2.19 7.66 5.99
CA GLY A 213 -0.80 8.10 5.92
C GLY A 213 -0.47 8.81 4.60
N PHE A 214 0.81 8.78 4.22
CA PHE A 214 1.33 9.60 3.11
C PHE A 214 1.60 8.81 1.83
N ARG A 215 1.59 7.46 1.89
CA ARG A 215 2.05 6.60 0.79
C ARG A 215 1.30 6.86 -0.52
N LEU A 216 -0.02 6.85 -0.48
CA LEU A 216 -0.84 7.03 -1.69
C LEU A 216 -0.58 8.39 -2.35
N ASP A 217 -0.48 9.45 -1.56
CA ASP A 217 -0.25 10.80 -2.07
C ASP A 217 1.17 10.95 -2.64
N ASN A 218 2.16 10.35 -1.99
CA ASN A 218 3.52 10.29 -2.49
C ASN A 218 3.62 9.48 -3.78
N VAL A 219 2.98 8.31 -3.89
CA VAL A 219 2.95 7.51 -5.12
C VAL A 219 2.26 8.26 -6.26
N LYS A 220 1.14 8.93 -5.98
CA LYS A 220 0.48 9.82 -6.96
C LYS A 220 1.41 10.93 -7.42
N PHE A 221 2.16 11.53 -6.49
CA PHE A 221 3.14 12.56 -6.80
C PHE A 221 4.27 12.03 -7.68
N LEU A 222 4.85 10.87 -7.37
CA LEU A 222 5.90 10.21 -8.15
C LEU A 222 5.43 9.85 -9.58
N THR A 223 4.16 9.44 -9.73
CA THR A 223 3.57 9.08 -11.04
C THR A 223 3.68 10.21 -12.08
N ARG A 224 3.76 11.48 -11.63
CA ARG A 224 3.94 12.65 -12.49
C ARG A 224 5.27 12.64 -13.26
N PHE A 225 6.29 11.98 -12.71
CA PHE A 225 7.65 11.93 -13.26
C PHE A 225 7.97 10.62 -13.98
N ALA A 226 7.10 9.61 -13.82
CA ALA A 226 7.33 8.24 -14.28
C ALA A 226 7.64 8.11 -15.78
N ARG A 227 7.12 9.03 -16.61
CA ARG A 227 7.26 9.04 -18.08
C ARG A 227 8.26 10.07 -18.61
N HIS A 228 8.94 10.81 -17.74
CA HIS A 228 9.93 11.78 -18.20
C HIS A 228 11.06 11.07 -18.99
N GLN A 229 11.57 11.69 -20.04
CA GLN A 229 12.75 11.18 -20.74
C GLN A 229 13.96 11.92 -20.17
N LEU A 230 14.75 11.22 -19.35
CA LEU A 230 15.87 11.81 -18.60
C LEU A 230 17.18 11.10 -18.95
N PRO A 231 18.33 11.80 -18.92
CA PRO A 231 19.61 11.21 -19.31
C PRO A 231 19.99 9.99 -18.46
N LEU A 232 20.31 8.87 -19.10
CA LEU A 232 20.75 7.65 -18.40
C LEU A 232 22.06 7.88 -17.63
N THR A 233 22.97 8.68 -18.18
CA THR A 233 24.23 9.08 -17.52
C THR A 233 23.99 9.76 -16.18
N LEU A 234 22.93 10.55 -16.06
CA LEU A 234 22.54 11.20 -14.81
C LEU A 234 22.02 10.17 -13.80
N LYS A 235 21.18 9.21 -14.22
CA LYS A 235 20.73 8.11 -13.34
C LYS A 235 21.90 7.35 -12.74
N TYR A 236 22.88 6.96 -13.55
CA TYR A 236 24.08 6.24 -13.07
C TYR A 236 24.88 7.06 -12.06
N ARG A 237 25.03 8.36 -12.28
CA ARG A 237 25.76 9.24 -11.37
C ARG A 237 25.03 9.43 -10.04
N ILE A 238 23.71 9.64 -10.07
CA ILE A 238 22.89 9.70 -8.85
C ILE A 238 23.03 8.39 -8.08
N LYS A 239 22.85 7.25 -8.76
CA LYS A 239 22.96 5.94 -8.12
C LYS A 239 24.32 5.71 -7.49
N ALA A 240 25.40 5.96 -8.22
CA ALA A 240 26.76 5.82 -7.71
C ALA A 240 27.05 6.75 -6.52
N PHE A 241 26.52 7.97 -6.56
CA PHE A 241 26.65 8.91 -5.44
C PHE A 241 25.94 8.40 -4.19
N VAL A 242 24.68 7.96 -4.31
CA VAL A 242 23.88 7.43 -3.20
C VAL A 242 24.50 6.17 -2.63
N ASP A 243 24.94 5.22 -3.48
CA ASP A 243 25.57 3.96 -3.08
C ASP A 243 26.91 4.20 -2.33
N ALA A 244 27.62 5.29 -2.61
CA ALA A 244 28.88 5.63 -1.97
C ALA A 244 28.73 6.31 -0.60
N GLN A 245 27.52 6.78 -0.25
CA GLN A 245 27.32 7.46 1.03
C GLN A 245 27.20 6.49 2.20
N LYS A 246 27.86 6.81 3.31
CA LYS A 246 27.69 6.10 4.59
C LYS A 246 26.34 6.42 5.25
N THR A 247 25.80 7.59 4.98
CA THR A 247 24.54 8.10 5.51
C THR A 247 23.68 8.55 4.35
N ALA A 248 22.38 8.23 4.37
CA ALA A 248 21.48 8.58 3.27
C ALA A 248 21.46 10.10 3.03
N PRO A 249 21.77 10.59 1.82
CA PRO A 249 21.68 12.00 1.49
C PRO A 249 20.22 12.42 1.29
N SER A 250 19.91 13.70 1.52
CA SER A 250 18.62 14.28 1.12
C SER A 250 18.56 14.57 -0.38
N ILE A 251 17.35 14.75 -0.92
CA ILE A 251 17.16 15.21 -2.30
C ILE A 251 17.93 16.52 -2.55
N ASP A 252 17.88 17.45 -1.60
CA ASP A 252 18.59 18.74 -1.67
C ASP A 252 20.11 18.56 -1.79
N GLN A 253 20.69 17.72 -0.93
CA GLN A 253 22.13 17.43 -0.95
C GLN A 253 22.60 16.82 -2.27
N ILE A 254 21.79 15.93 -2.87
CA ILE A 254 22.10 15.36 -4.19
C ILE A 254 22.05 16.46 -5.27
N MET A 255 21.05 17.34 -5.21
CA MET A 255 20.91 18.47 -6.14
C MET A 255 22.09 19.46 -6.04
N GLU A 256 22.57 19.75 -4.83
CA GLU A 256 23.75 20.59 -4.60
C GLU A 256 25.05 19.93 -5.09
N THR A 257 25.15 18.61 -4.99
CA THR A 257 26.35 17.87 -5.37
C THR A 257 26.44 17.68 -6.89
N ILE A 258 25.33 17.40 -7.57
CA ILE A 258 25.29 17.13 -9.01
C ILE A 258 25.05 18.45 -9.77
N THR A 259 26.10 19.27 -9.85
CA THR A 259 26.05 20.63 -10.44
C THR A 259 26.08 20.67 -11.96
N SER A 260 26.41 19.56 -12.61
CA SER A 260 26.49 19.47 -14.08
C SER A 260 25.13 19.57 -14.79
N GLU A 261 24.03 19.49 -14.03
CA GLU A 261 22.65 19.50 -14.54
C GLU A 261 21.83 20.49 -13.73
N SER A 262 20.73 21.00 -14.29
CA SER A 262 19.86 21.89 -13.51
C SER A 262 19.25 21.17 -12.30
N PRO A 263 19.07 21.83 -11.15
CA PRO A 263 18.48 21.20 -9.96
C PRO A 263 17.10 20.57 -10.22
N ALA A 264 16.30 21.16 -11.11
CA ALA A 264 15.01 20.62 -11.53
C ALA A 264 15.11 19.27 -12.26
N ILE A 265 16.13 19.10 -13.11
CA ILE A 265 16.39 17.85 -13.85
C ILE A 265 16.90 16.78 -12.88
N VAL A 266 17.82 17.12 -11.97
CA VAL A 266 18.31 16.20 -10.93
C VAL A 266 17.15 15.70 -10.07
N ARG A 267 16.32 16.62 -9.57
CA ARG A 267 15.13 16.29 -8.79
C ARG A 267 14.16 15.39 -9.55
N ALA A 268 13.82 15.74 -10.79
CA ALA A 268 12.93 14.93 -11.62
C ALA A 268 13.51 13.52 -11.84
N THR A 269 14.83 13.39 -11.97
CA THR A 269 15.52 12.11 -12.14
C THR A 269 15.43 11.25 -10.88
N ILE A 270 15.69 11.83 -9.70
CA ILE A 270 15.54 11.12 -8.41
C ILE A 270 14.10 10.62 -8.24
N LEU A 271 13.10 11.47 -8.48
CA LEU A 271 11.68 11.10 -8.32
C LEU A 271 11.24 10.04 -9.35
N GLN A 272 11.75 10.12 -10.58
CA GLN A 272 11.52 9.08 -11.57
C GLN A 272 12.15 7.75 -11.14
N MET A 273 13.41 7.76 -10.69
CA MET A 273 14.11 6.57 -10.22
C MET A 273 13.37 5.94 -9.03
N ALA A 274 12.86 6.75 -8.10
CA ALA A 274 12.03 6.27 -7.02
C ALA A 274 10.73 5.60 -7.51
N PHE A 275 10.04 6.17 -8.52
CA PHE A 275 8.86 5.54 -9.11
C PHE A 275 9.17 4.16 -9.70
N HIS A 276 10.30 4.04 -10.40
CA HIS A 276 10.72 2.78 -11.04
C HIS A 276 11.41 1.81 -10.08
N ASN A 277 11.37 2.09 -8.77
CA ASN A 277 12.04 1.29 -7.73
C ASN A 277 13.57 1.14 -7.99
N GLU A 278 14.20 2.14 -8.60
CA GLU A 278 15.64 2.25 -8.81
C GLU A 278 16.36 2.90 -7.59
N LEU A 279 15.60 3.60 -6.75
CA LEU A 279 15.98 4.21 -5.46
C LEU A 279 14.83 4.05 -4.46
N THR A 280 15.15 4.09 -3.16
CA THR A 280 14.15 4.02 -2.09
C THR A 280 13.98 5.39 -1.43
N LEU A 281 12.72 5.79 -1.22
CA LEU A 281 12.33 6.97 -0.42
C LEU A 281 11.39 6.51 0.73
N PRO A 282 11.40 7.19 1.89
CA PRO A 282 10.52 6.85 3.02
C PRO A 282 9.08 7.32 2.80
N LEU A 283 8.35 6.66 1.89
CA LEU A 283 7.04 7.11 1.39
C LEU A 283 5.93 7.15 2.44
N ASN A 284 6.12 6.49 3.59
CA ASN A 284 5.11 6.37 4.64
C ASN A 284 5.25 7.38 5.77
N GLU A 285 6.43 8.01 5.91
CA GLU A 285 6.76 8.85 7.06
C GLU A 285 6.22 10.27 6.92
N ARG A 286 6.36 10.85 5.73
CA ARG A 286 5.96 12.24 5.41
C ARG A 286 5.78 12.44 3.91
N LEU A 287 5.18 13.57 3.53
CA LEU A 287 5.12 13.98 2.12
C LEU A 287 6.53 14.27 1.59
N ILE A 288 6.79 13.90 0.33
CA ILE A 288 8.09 14.13 -0.31
C ILE A 288 8.37 15.63 -0.47
N ASP A 289 9.52 16.06 0.03
CA ASP A 289 10.11 17.40 -0.10
C ASP A 289 11.63 17.33 -0.31
N LEU A 290 12.33 18.47 -0.24
CA LEU A 290 13.78 18.54 -0.49
C LEU A 290 14.62 17.85 0.61
N ASP A 291 14.11 17.80 1.84
CA ASP A 291 14.77 17.13 2.97
C ASP A 291 14.55 15.61 2.96
N THR A 292 13.83 15.07 1.97
CA THR A 292 13.52 13.64 1.91
C THR A 292 14.80 12.86 1.64
N LEU A 293 15.08 11.88 2.50
CA LEU A 293 16.27 11.03 2.39
C LEU A 293 16.12 10.03 1.25
N VAL A 294 17.23 9.79 0.56
CA VAL A 294 17.32 8.90 -0.59
C VAL A 294 18.25 7.74 -0.25
N TYR A 295 17.72 6.53 -0.37
CA TYR A 295 18.43 5.30 -0.05
C TYR A 295 18.71 4.49 -1.32
N PRO A 296 19.78 3.68 -1.34
CA PRO A 296 19.88 2.57 -2.28
C PRO A 296 18.66 1.65 -2.17
N ILE A 297 18.41 0.85 -3.20
CA ILE A 297 17.42 -0.22 -3.10
C ILE A 297 17.87 -1.19 -2.00
N ASP A 298 17.03 -1.40 -0.99
CA ASP A 298 17.19 -2.51 -0.06
C ASP A 298 16.35 -3.72 -0.56
N PRO A 299 17.00 -4.84 -0.96
CA PRO A 299 16.31 -6.06 -1.35
C PRO A 299 15.47 -6.71 -0.24
N LYS A 300 15.63 -6.30 1.03
CA LYS A 300 14.93 -6.88 2.19
C LYS A 300 13.69 -6.08 2.61
N GLU A 301 13.74 -4.74 2.58
CA GLU A 301 12.60 -3.88 2.95
C GLU A 301 11.45 -3.92 1.95
N THR A 302 11.72 -4.39 0.74
CA THR A 302 10.74 -4.52 -0.33
C THR A 302 9.54 -5.39 0.13
N TYR A 303 9.73 -6.31 1.09
CA TYR A 303 8.74 -7.32 1.46
C TYR A 303 7.67 -6.87 2.50
N ASP A 304 7.97 -5.93 3.41
CA ASP A 304 7.32 -5.94 4.74
C ASP A 304 6.02 -5.11 4.87
N GLU A 305 5.75 -4.19 3.95
CA GLU A 305 4.53 -3.38 4.00
C GLU A 305 3.34 -3.99 3.25
N TYR A 306 3.60 -4.83 2.25
CA TYR A 306 2.53 -5.51 1.49
C TYR A 306 1.98 -6.74 2.19
N THR A 307 2.75 -7.37 3.08
CA THR A 307 2.24 -8.39 4.01
C THR A 307 1.11 -7.85 4.90
N LYS A 308 0.97 -6.52 5.04
CA LYS A 308 -0.15 -5.88 5.76
C LYS A 308 -1.41 -5.71 4.91
N ILE A 309 -1.29 -5.66 3.57
CA ILE A 309 -2.40 -5.51 2.63
C ILE A 309 -2.83 -6.88 2.06
N PHE A 310 -1.87 -7.79 1.87
CA PHE A 310 -2.04 -9.17 1.42
C PHE A 310 -1.14 -10.08 2.24
N PRO A 311 -1.52 -10.45 3.48
CA PRO A 311 -0.74 -11.40 4.26
C PRO A 311 -0.57 -12.71 3.47
N GLN A 312 0.69 -13.14 3.31
CA GLN A 312 0.96 -14.49 2.83
C GLN A 312 0.62 -15.46 3.96
N LYS A 313 -0.23 -16.45 3.68
CA LYS A 313 -0.51 -17.56 4.60
C LYS A 313 0.51 -18.66 4.42
#